data_AF-A0A2H5PPR4-F1
#
_entry.id   AF-A0A2H5PPR4-F1
#
_cell.length_a   1.000
_cell.length_b   1.000
_cell.length_c   1.000
_cell.angle_alpha   90.00
_cell.angle_beta   90.00
_cell.angle_gamma   90.00
#
_symmetry.space_group_name_H-M   'P 1'
#
loop_
_entity.id
_entity.type
_entity.pdbx_description
1 polymer ?
#
loop_
_entity_poly.entity_id
_entity_poly.type
_entity_poly.pdbx_seq_one_letter_code
_entity_poly.pdbx_strand_id
1 'polypeptide(L)'
;MALEVSCHYTESSFAQSESSVTFLISKVKYEFNQAWFMDESSQDQRLPHHRNPKQFVSLDQLAELGVLYWRLNPENYENDEELQKIREARGYSYMDLLDLCPEKVTNYEEKLKNFYTEHIHADEEIRYCLEGSGYFDVRDESDQWIRIWIKAGDLIVLPAGIYHRFTLDTSNYVKLMRLFVGEPVWTAYNRPQEDHPARKEYIKGLTGQAGVPDPREEVIQAWYMDDSDEDQRLPHHKDPKEFVSLDQLSEKLPNYEEKIKNFFEEHLHTDEEIRYCVAGSGYFDVRDHNEKWIRIWVKKGGMIVLPAGCYHRFTLDTDNYIKAMRLFVGDPVWTPFNRPHDHLPARKGYVQNFLQKEAGDSPINAAA
;
A
#
# COMPACT_ATOMS: atom_id res chain seq x y z
N MET A 1 5.70 -19.19 25.12
CA MET A 1 5.97 -20.02 23.93
C MET A 1 6.28 -19.06 22.80
N ALA A 2 7.53 -19.01 22.35
CA ALA A 2 7.94 -18.18 21.23
C ALA A 2 7.42 -18.82 19.93
N LEU A 3 6.75 -18.03 19.10
CA LEU A 3 6.40 -18.44 17.75
C LEU A 3 7.63 -18.25 16.86
N GLU A 4 8.24 -19.38 16.49
CA GLU A 4 9.24 -19.48 15.45
C GLU A 4 8.53 -19.34 14.09
N VAL A 5 8.87 -18.32 13.31
CA VAL A 5 8.39 -18.17 11.93
C VAL A 5 9.52 -18.62 11.01
N SER A 6 9.40 -19.83 10.48
CA SER A 6 10.29 -20.34 9.43
C SER A 6 9.78 -19.85 8.06
N CYS A 7 10.65 -19.19 7.30
CA CYS A 7 10.36 -18.75 5.94
C CYS A 7 10.93 -19.79 4.96
N HIS A 8 10.06 -20.47 4.22
CA HIS A 8 10.46 -21.39 3.13
C HIS A 8 10.37 -20.69 1.78
N TYR A 9 11.49 -20.61 1.08
CA TYR A 9 11.55 -20.15 -0.30
C TYR A 9 11.15 -21.28 -1.25
N THR A 10 10.25 -21.00 -2.18
CA THR A 10 9.99 -21.89 -3.33
C THR A 10 10.51 -21.22 -4.59
N GLU A 11 11.40 -21.92 -5.29
CA GLU A 11 11.92 -21.51 -6.60
C GLU A 11 10.81 -21.61 -7.65
N SER A 12 10.64 -20.58 -8.47
CA SER A 12 9.93 -20.69 -9.74
C SER A 12 10.78 -20.11 -10.87
N SER A 13 10.69 -20.78 -12.01
CA SER A 13 11.69 -20.82 -13.08
C SER A 13 11.23 -20.13 -14.37
N PHE A 14 12.19 -19.56 -15.11
CA PHE A 14 12.19 -19.07 -16.51
C PHE A 14 11.41 -17.76 -16.80
N ALA A 15 11.86 -16.82 -17.67
CA ALA A 15 12.89 -16.81 -18.70
C ALA A 15 13.55 -15.41 -18.85
N GLN A 16 14.80 -15.38 -19.32
CA GLN A 16 15.61 -14.19 -19.59
C GLN A 16 15.20 -13.48 -20.91
N SER A 17 15.09 -12.16 -20.89
CA SER A 17 15.78 -11.27 -21.85
C SER A 17 15.71 -9.80 -21.44
N GLU A 18 16.83 -9.12 -21.64
CA GLU A 18 17.14 -7.70 -21.44
C GLU A 18 17.67 -7.30 -20.05
N SER A 19 18.90 -6.79 -20.11
CA SER A 19 19.75 -6.32 -19.03
C SER A 19 19.13 -5.14 -18.29
N SER A 20 18.38 -5.44 -17.24
CA SER A 20 18.00 -4.48 -16.20
C SER A 20 18.62 -4.94 -14.88
N VAL A 21 19.37 -4.06 -14.23
CA VAL A 21 19.81 -4.20 -12.84
C VAL A 21 18.60 -4.60 -12.01
N THR A 22 18.57 -5.83 -11.54
CA THR A 22 17.48 -6.28 -10.67
C THR A 22 17.90 -5.91 -9.26
N PHE A 23 17.59 -4.68 -8.86
CA PHE A 23 17.48 -4.41 -7.44
C PHE A 23 16.49 -5.43 -6.89
N LEU A 24 16.93 -6.25 -5.95
CA LEU A 24 16.03 -6.84 -4.97
C LEU A 24 15.52 -5.68 -4.10
N ILE A 25 14.71 -4.81 -4.69
CA ILE A 25 13.53 -4.32 -4.02
C ILE A 25 12.76 -5.61 -3.80
N SER A 26 13.01 -6.28 -2.66
CA SER A 26 11.98 -7.15 -2.16
C SER A 26 10.79 -6.20 -1.99
N LYS A 27 9.89 -6.23 -2.98
CA LYS A 27 8.49 -6.18 -2.68
C LYS A 27 8.33 -7.31 -1.65
N VAL A 28 8.54 -6.98 -0.38
CA VAL A 28 7.53 -7.35 0.61
C VAL A 28 6.29 -6.59 0.12
N LYS A 29 5.73 -7.07 -1.00
CA LYS A 29 4.33 -6.94 -1.30
C LYS A 29 3.78 -7.62 -0.06
N TYR A 30 3.31 -6.80 0.86
CA TYR A 30 2.21 -7.26 1.67
C TYR A 30 1.14 -7.62 0.63
N GLU A 31 1.14 -8.88 0.21
CA GLU A 31 0.22 -9.35 -0.80
C GLU A 31 -1.15 -9.26 -0.14
N PHE A 32 -1.89 -8.21 -0.51
CA PHE A 32 -3.28 -8.07 -0.14
C PHE A 32 -4.07 -9.15 -0.92
N ASN A 33 -4.02 -10.38 -0.42
CA ASN A 33 -4.70 -11.54 -0.98
C ASN A 33 -6.16 -11.62 -0.49
N GLN A 34 -6.72 -10.48 -0.07
CA GLN A 34 -8.08 -10.36 0.44
C GLN A 34 -9.09 -9.90 -0.61
N ALA A 35 -8.68 -9.58 -1.84
CA ALA A 35 -9.60 -9.35 -2.95
C ALA A 35 -9.26 -10.18 -4.19
N TRP A 36 -10.28 -10.67 -4.91
CA TRP A 36 -10.11 -11.49 -6.10
C TRP A 36 -11.32 -11.47 -7.02
N PHE A 37 -11.11 -11.75 -8.31
CA PHE A 37 -12.20 -12.00 -9.24
C PHE A 37 -12.92 -13.32 -8.94
N MET A 38 -14.25 -13.28 -9.01
CA MET A 38 -15.10 -14.44 -8.74
C MET A 38 -15.23 -15.38 -9.95
N ASP A 39 -15.40 -16.67 -9.67
CA ASP A 39 -15.91 -17.64 -10.65
C ASP A 39 -17.41 -17.41 -10.97
N GLU A 40 -17.94 -18.14 -11.95
CA GLU A 40 -19.35 -18.10 -12.34
C GLU A 40 -20.20 -19.20 -11.65
N SER A 41 -19.69 -19.80 -10.58
CA SER A 41 -20.34 -20.92 -9.90
C SER A 41 -21.58 -20.46 -9.14
N SER A 42 -22.66 -21.25 -9.23
CA SER A 42 -23.88 -21.05 -8.44
C SER A 42 -23.86 -21.81 -7.10
N GLN A 43 -22.67 -22.20 -6.61
CA GLN A 43 -22.52 -22.83 -5.30
C GLN A 43 -22.86 -21.86 -4.16
N ASP A 44 -22.76 -22.34 -2.91
CA ASP A 44 -23.01 -21.53 -1.71
C ASP A 44 -22.20 -20.24 -1.74
N GLN A 45 -22.90 -19.10 -1.81
CA GLN A 45 -22.35 -17.75 -1.87
C GLN A 45 -21.32 -17.42 -0.79
N ARG A 46 -21.32 -18.16 0.33
CA ARG A 46 -20.40 -17.98 1.47
C ARG A 46 -19.03 -18.63 1.22
N LEU A 47 -18.86 -19.40 0.15
CA LEU A 47 -17.58 -19.98 -0.25
C LEU A 47 -16.67 -18.90 -0.89
N PRO A 48 -15.35 -19.09 -0.97
CA PRO A 48 -14.48 -18.07 -1.56
C PRO A 48 -14.75 -17.75 -3.04
N HIS A 49 -15.24 -18.69 -3.85
CA HIS A 49 -15.53 -18.49 -5.29
C HIS A 49 -14.33 -17.96 -6.11
N HIS A 50 -13.12 -18.48 -5.86
CA HIS A 50 -11.96 -18.11 -6.67
C HIS A 50 -12.08 -18.67 -8.09
N ARG A 51 -11.71 -17.84 -9.09
CA ARG A 51 -11.38 -18.34 -10.43
C ARG A 51 -10.24 -19.38 -10.40
N ASN A 52 -10.15 -20.18 -11.45
CA ASN A 52 -9.03 -21.08 -11.69
C ASN A 52 -8.35 -20.75 -13.03
N PRO A 53 -7.10 -20.21 -13.02
CA PRO A 53 -6.28 -19.90 -11.85
C PRO A 53 -6.82 -18.74 -11.02
N LYS A 54 -6.36 -18.61 -9.76
CA LYS A 54 -6.73 -17.50 -8.89
C LYS A 54 -6.29 -16.16 -9.51
N GLN A 55 -7.16 -15.16 -9.43
CA GLN A 55 -6.90 -13.82 -9.94
C GLN A 55 -7.15 -12.82 -8.81
N PHE A 56 -6.10 -12.46 -8.07
CA PHE A 56 -6.18 -11.48 -6.98
C PHE A 56 -6.27 -10.05 -7.53
N VAL A 57 -6.86 -9.17 -6.72
CA VAL A 57 -7.04 -7.75 -7.01
C VAL A 57 -6.28 -6.94 -5.95
N SER A 58 -5.43 -6.00 -6.38
CA SER A 58 -4.66 -5.14 -5.47
C SER A 58 -5.54 -4.05 -4.84
N LEU A 59 -5.03 -3.40 -3.79
CA LEU A 59 -5.69 -2.23 -3.20
C LEU A 59 -5.77 -1.06 -4.19
N ASP A 60 -4.79 -0.90 -5.08
CA ASP A 60 -4.79 0.14 -6.11
C ASP A 60 -5.93 -0.06 -7.11
N GLN A 61 -6.14 -1.30 -7.56
CA GLN A 61 -7.25 -1.65 -8.44
C GLN A 61 -8.62 -1.43 -7.76
N LEU A 62 -8.71 -1.64 -6.44
CA LEU A 62 -9.92 -1.29 -5.69
C LEU A 62 -10.09 0.23 -5.57
N ALA A 63 -9.00 0.97 -5.38
CA ALA A 63 -9.02 2.43 -5.30
C ALA A 63 -9.42 3.08 -6.64
N GLU A 64 -9.04 2.49 -7.78
CA GLU A 64 -9.52 2.89 -9.11
C GLU A 64 -11.06 2.79 -9.21
N LEU A 65 -11.68 1.85 -8.50
CA LEU A 65 -13.14 1.73 -8.38
C LEU A 65 -13.75 2.66 -7.33
N GLY A 66 -12.92 3.49 -6.66
CA GLY A 66 -13.28 4.36 -5.55
C GLY A 66 -13.42 3.66 -4.20
N VAL A 67 -13.08 2.37 -4.11
CA VAL A 67 -13.13 1.61 -2.84
C VAL A 67 -11.89 1.92 -2.00
N LEU A 68 -12.11 2.44 -0.79
CA LEU A 68 -11.03 2.78 0.12
C LEU A 68 -10.93 1.75 1.25
N TYR A 69 -9.71 1.56 1.76
CA TYR A 69 -9.40 0.52 2.73
C TYR A 69 -8.36 0.98 3.75
N TRP A 70 -8.56 0.65 5.03
CA TRP A 70 -7.58 0.82 6.11
C TRP A 70 -7.53 -0.42 6.99
N ARG A 71 -6.35 -0.66 7.58
CA ARG A 71 -6.14 -1.66 8.63
C ARG A 71 -5.93 -0.93 9.96
N LEU A 72 -6.79 -1.20 10.94
CA LEU A 72 -6.82 -0.55 12.25
C LEU A 72 -6.80 -1.59 13.38
N ASN A 73 -6.65 -1.15 14.63
CA ASN A 73 -6.70 -2.06 15.79
C ASN A 73 -8.15 -2.21 16.30
N PRO A 74 -8.83 -3.35 16.04
CA PRO A 74 -10.24 -3.52 16.41
C PRO A 74 -10.46 -3.62 17.92
N GLU A 75 -9.43 -3.92 18.70
CA GLU A 75 -9.55 -4.01 20.17
C GLU A 75 -9.59 -2.63 20.84
N ASN A 76 -9.14 -1.57 20.14
CA ASN A 76 -9.07 -0.21 20.66
C ASN A 76 -10.01 0.76 19.91
N TYR A 77 -11.05 0.25 19.22
CA TYR A 77 -11.89 1.08 18.34
C TYR A 77 -12.53 2.30 19.03
N GLU A 78 -12.70 2.28 20.36
CA GLU A 78 -13.28 3.38 21.13
C GLU A 78 -12.32 4.57 21.28
N ASN A 79 -11.00 4.33 21.27
CA ASN A 79 -9.97 5.34 21.51
C ASN A 79 -8.86 5.32 20.43
N ASP A 80 -9.14 4.76 19.26
CA ASP A 80 -8.17 4.68 18.16
C ASP A 80 -8.02 6.06 17.50
N GLU A 81 -6.84 6.68 17.66
CA GLU A 81 -6.52 7.99 17.08
C GLU A 81 -6.55 7.99 15.55
N GLU A 82 -6.21 6.87 14.90
CA GLU A 82 -6.26 6.78 13.43
C GLU A 82 -7.70 6.68 12.94
N LEU A 83 -8.56 5.93 13.65
CA LEU A 83 -9.99 5.93 13.38
C LEU A 83 -10.57 7.35 13.55
N GLN A 84 -10.18 8.07 14.60
CA GLN A 84 -10.63 9.45 14.81
C GLN A 84 -10.21 10.36 13.64
N LYS A 85 -8.94 10.30 13.21
CA LYS A 85 -8.45 11.09 12.06
C LYS A 85 -9.22 10.79 10.79
N ILE A 86 -9.52 9.52 10.51
CA ILE A 86 -10.30 9.12 9.33
C ILE A 86 -11.71 9.71 9.41
N ARG A 87 -12.35 9.60 10.58
CA ARG A 87 -13.70 10.14 10.81
C ARG A 87 -13.74 11.65 10.64
N GLU A 88 -12.78 12.38 11.21
CA GLU A 88 -12.68 13.83 11.09
C GLU A 88 -12.43 14.26 9.63
N ALA A 89 -11.47 13.63 8.95
CA ALA A 89 -11.12 13.95 7.58
C ALA A 89 -12.27 13.71 6.58
N ARG A 90 -13.13 12.72 6.86
CA ARG A 90 -14.25 12.33 5.99
C ARG A 90 -15.63 12.76 6.50
N GLY A 91 -15.70 13.43 7.65
CA GLY A 91 -16.96 13.92 8.22
C GLY A 91 -17.88 12.81 8.76
N TYR A 92 -17.34 11.67 9.20
CA TYR A 92 -18.11 10.56 9.75
C TYR A 92 -18.61 10.86 11.18
N SER A 93 -19.71 11.60 11.25
CA SER A 93 -20.29 12.12 12.49
C SER A 93 -21.17 11.12 13.24
N TYR A 94 -21.67 10.08 12.58
CA TYR A 94 -22.52 9.06 13.20
C TYR A 94 -21.89 7.67 13.13
N MET A 95 -22.12 6.86 14.16
CA MET A 95 -21.76 5.46 14.16
C MET A 95 -22.72 4.61 14.98
N ASP A 96 -22.84 3.33 14.60
CA ASP A 96 -23.46 2.30 15.44
C ASP A 96 -22.76 0.94 15.25
N LEU A 97 -23.22 -0.07 15.98
CA LEU A 97 -22.69 -1.43 15.93
C LEU A 97 -23.75 -2.39 15.39
N LEU A 98 -23.36 -3.19 14.39
CA LEU A 98 -24.12 -4.32 13.87
C LEU A 98 -23.41 -5.61 14.26
N ASP A 99 -24.05 -6.41 15.11
CA ASP A 99 -23.59 -7.72 15.56
C ASP A 99 -24.43 -8.80 14.84
N LEU A 100 -23.89 -9.33 13.74
CA LEU A 100 -24.61 -10.17 12.80
C LEU A 100 -24.24 -11.64 13.00
N CYS A 101 -25.11 -12.36 13.69
CA CYS A 101 -25.13 -13.82 13.73
C CYS A 101 -26.60 -14.32 13.81
N PRO A 102 -26.85 -15.61 13.48
CA PRO A 102 -28.21 -16.16 13.44
C PRO A 102 -29.01 -15.96 14.73
N GLU A 103 -28.34 -15.96 15.88
CA GLU A 103 -28.95 -15.93 17.21
C GLU A 103 -29.24 -14.51 17.73
N LYS A 104 -28.56 -13.50 17.19
CA LYS A 104 -28.59 -12.12 17.72
C LYS A 104 -29.47 -11.16 16.93
N VAL A 105 -29.90 -11.52 15.72
CA VAL A 105 -30.59 -10.60 14.81
C VAL A 105 -31.99 -11.12 14.46
N THR A 106 -33.01 -10.30 14.70
CA THR A 106 -34.37 -10.56 14.21
C THR A 106 -34.42 -10.41 12.69
N ASN A 107 -35.20 -11.26 12.02
CA ASN A 107 -35.29 -11.33 10.56
C ASN A 107 -33.91 -11.55 9.88
N TYR A 108 -33.03 -12.32 10.53
CA TYR A 108 -31.68 -12.60 10.06
C TYR A 108 -31.63 -13.02 8.58
N GLU A 109 -32.43 -14.02 8.18
CA GLU A 109 -32.46 -14.53 6.80
C GLU A 109 -32.91 -13.49 5.78
N GLU A 110 -33.92 -12.68 6.13
CA GLU A 110 -34.41 -11.60 5.26
C GLU A 110 -33.36 -10.50 5.12
N LYS A 111 -32.68 -10.14 6.21
CA LYS A 111 -31.57 -9.17 6.20
C LYS A 111 -30.41 -9.66 5.33
N LEU A 112 -29.98 -10.91 5.49
CA LEU A 112 -28.92 -11.49 4.65
C LEU A 112 -29.31 -11.50 3.17
N LYS A 113 -30.56 -11.84 2.86
CA LYS A 113 -31.06 -11.79 1.48
C LYS A 113 -31.02 -10.38 0.91
N ASN A 114 -31.41 -9.38 1.70
CA ASN A 114 -31.38 -7.98 1.29
C ASN A 114 -29.93 -7.49 1.09
N PHE A 115 -29.03 -7.82 2.00
CA PHE A 115 -27.60 -7.49 1.87
C PHE A 115 -26.94 -8.14 0.65
N TYR A 116 -27.34 -9.37 0.30
CA TYR A 116 -26.74 -10.10 -0.82
C TYR A 116 -27.38 -9.76 -2.18
N THR A 117 -28.57 -9.16 -2.19
CA THR A 117 -29.17 -8.65 -3.42
C THR A 117 -28.33 -7.50 -3.94
N GLU A 118 -27.88 -7.54 -5.20
CA GLU A 118 -27.04 -6.48 -5.78
C GLU A 118 -27.75 -5.11 -5.77
N HIS A 119 -27.12 -4.10 -5.16
CA HIS A 119 -27.71 -2.79 -4.93
C HIS A 119 -26.67 -1.66 -4.96
N ILE A 120 -27.17 -0.42 -4.92
CA ILE A 120 -26.39 0.79 -4.65
C ILE A 120 -26.95 1.53 -3.43
N HIS A 121 -26.13 2.44 -2.90
CA HIS A 121 -26.55 3.49 -1.96
C HIS A 121 -26.34 4.88 -2.57
N ALA A 122 -27.12 5.85 -2.10
CA ALA A 122 -26.97 7.26 -2.46
C ALA A 122 -25.78 7.92 -1.75
N ASP A 123 -25.34 7.33 -0.65
CA ASP A 123 -24.22 7.75 0.20
C ASP A 123 -23.17 6.63 0.25
N GLU A 124 -22.01 6.91 0.86
CA GLU A 124 -20.97 5.90 1.10
C GLU A 124 -21.45 4.79 2.05
N GLU A 125 -21.05 3.55 1.76
CA GLU A 125 -21.20 2.44 2.68
C GLU A 125 -19.87 2.20 3.41
N ILE A 126 -19.80 2.65 4.67
CA ILE A 126 -18.60 2.52 5.50
C ILE A 126 -18.78 1.43 6.55
N ARG A 127 -17.84 0.47 6.60
CA ARG A 127 -17.87 -0.67 7.51
C ARG A 127 -16.50 -0.93 8.10
N TYR A 128 -16.42 -0.93 9.42
CA TYR A 128 -15.24 -1.34 10.16
C TYR A 128 -15.48 -2.67 10.87
N CYS A 129 -14.78 -3.71 10.45
CA CYS A 129 -14.90 -5.04 11.01
C CYS A 129 -14.19 -5.12 12.35
N LEU A 130 -14.94 -5.29 13.43
CA LEU A 130 -14.44 -5.42 14.79
C LEU A 130 -14.17 -6.89 15.15
N GLU A 131 -15.08 -7.79 14.75
CA GLU A 131 -14.97 -9.23 15.01
C GLU A 131 -15.52 -10.04 13.84
N GLY A 132 -15.09 -11.29 13.70
CA GLY A 132 -15.55 -12.18 12.63
C GLY A 132 -15.07 -11.75 11.23
N SER A 133 -15.84 -12.13 10.21
CA SER A 133 -15.50 -11.88 8.80
C SER A 133 -16.67 -12.03 7.84
N GLY A 134 -16.50 -11.48 6.63
CA GLY A 134 -17.51 -11.53 5.57
C GLY A 134 -16.97 -11.04 4.23
N TYR A 135 -17.78 -11.11 3.20
CA TYR A 135 -17.44 -10.68 1.84
C TYR A 135 -18.27 -9.48 1.42
N PHE A 136 -17.60 -8.45 0.91
CA PHE A 136 -18.19 -7.46 0.03
C PHE A 136 -17.85 -7.84 -1.42
N ASP A 137 -18.87 -7.98 -2.27
CA ASP A 137 -18.64 -8.13 -3.70
C ASP A 137 -18.95 -6.78 -4.37
N VAL A 138 -18.08 -6.31 -5.26
CA VAL A 138 -18.24 -5.07 -6.04
C VAL A 138 -18.08 -5.34 -7.53
N ARG A 139 -18.70 -4.50 -8.37
CA ARG A 139 -18.50 -4.55 -9.84
C ARG A 139 -17.26 -3.75 -10.25
N ASP A 140 -16.45 -4.32 -11.13
CA ASP A 140 -15.41 -3.59 -11.85
C ASP A 140 -15.97 -2.81 -13.07
N GLU A 141 -15.10 -2.16 -13.83
CA GLU A 141 -15.46 -1.41 -15.05
C GLU A 141 -16.06 -2.29 -16.16
N SER A 142 -15.69 -3.58 -16.18
CA SER A 142 -16.19 -4.58 -17.13
C SER A 142 -17.43 -5.33 -16.60
N ASP A 143 -18.03 -4.82 -15.52
CA ASP A 143 -19.18 -5.39 -14.84
C ASP A 143 -18.93 -6.83 -14.33
N GLN A 144 -17.69 -7.16 -13.99
CA GLN A 144 -17.29 -8.42 -13.35
C GLN A 144 -17.30 -8.29 -11.83
N TRP A 145 -17.59 -9.40 -11.13
CA TRP A 145 -17.54 -9.44 -9.67
C TRP A 145 -16.12 -9.56 -9.15
N ILE A 146 -15.75 -8.62 -8.28
CA ILE A 146 -14.59 -8.69 -7.39
C ILE A 146 -15.11 -8.94 -5.98
N ARG A 147 -14.64 -10.02 -5.34
CA ARG A 147 -14.91 -10.34 -3.94
C ARG A 147 -13.81 -9.79 -3.05
N ILE A 148 -14.19 -9.11 -1.98
CA ILE A 148 -13.32 -8.52 -0.97
C ILE A 148 -13.65 -9.16 0.38
N TRP A 149 -12.72 -9.91 0.93
CA TRP A 149 -12.82 -10.54 2.24
C TRP A 149 -12.38 -9.55 3.32
N ILE A 150 -13.32 -9.17 4.18
CA ILE A 150 -13.07 -8.35 5.35
C ILE A 150 -13.03 -9.20 6.62
N LYS A 151 -12.12 -8.85 7.52
CA LYS A 151 -11.91 -9.49 8.83
C LYS A 151 -11.69 -8.44 9.90
N ALA A 152 -11.75 -8.84 11.16
CA ALA A 152 -11.38 -8.00 12.31
C ALA A 152 -10.13 -7.15 12.03
N GLY A 153 -10.28 -5.82 12.14
CA GLY A 153 -9.27 -4.81 11.83
C GLY A 153 -9.43 -4.12 10.47
N ASP A 154 -10.30 -4.60 9.58
CA ASP A 154 -10.51 -4.04 8.24
C ASP A 154 -11.60 -2.97 8.24
N LEU A 155 -11.25 -1.74 7.86
CA LEU A 155 -12.18 -0.66 7.53
C LEU A 155 -12.26 -0.54 6.01
N ILE A 156 -13.46 -0.65 5.45
CA ILE A 156 -13.76 -0.47 4.03
C ILE A 156 -14.77 0.65 3.82
N VAL A 157 -14.59 1.41 2.74
CA VAL A 157 -15.53 2.43 2.26
C VAL A 157 -15.88 2.09 0.82
N LEU A 158 -17.16 1.82 0.57
CA LEU A 158 -17.71 1.69 -0.78
C LEU A 158 -18.29 3.04 -1.20
N PRO A 159 -17.90 3.59 -2.35
CA PRO A 159 -18.36 4.92 -2.78
C PRO A 159 -19.86 4.89 -3.14
N ALA A 160 -20.53 6.03 -2.97
CA ALA A 160 -21.91 6.20 -3.41
C ALA A 160 -22.06 5.80 -4.90
N GLY A 161 -23.14 5.09 -5.24
CA GLY A 161 -23.42 4.67 -6.62
C GLY A 161 -22.67 3.45 -7.16
N ILE A 162 -21.76 2.82 -6.40
CA ILE A 162 -21.16 1.54 -6.78
C ILE A 162 -22.15 0.39 -6.59
N TYR A 163 -22.25 -0.51 -7.57
CA TYR A 163 -22.97 -1.77 -7.38
C TYR A 163 -22.17 -2.70 -6.49
N HIS A 164 -22.81 -3.14 -5.43
CA HIS A 164 -22.20 -4.05 -4.47
C HIS A 164 -23.25 -4.96 -3.82
N ARG A 165 -22.75 -5.92 -3.05
CA ARG A 165 -23.53 -6.79 -2.16
C ARG A 165 -22.66 -7.30 -1.03
N PHE A 166 -23.28 -7.77 0.05
CA PHE A 166 -22.61 -8.35 1.20
C PHE A 166 -23.13 -9.75 1.51
N THR A 167 -22.22 -10.66 1.89
CA THR A 167 -22.56 -11.95 2.49
C THR A 167 -21.59 -12.28 3.61
N LEU A 168 -22.06 -13.03 4.60
CA LEU A 168 -21.15 -13.70 5.54
C LEU A 168 -20.30 -14.73 4.78
N ASP A 169 -19.15 -15.07 5.35
CA ASP A 169 -18.42 -16.28 4.94
C ASP A 169 -18.93 -17.50 5.73
N THR A 170 -18.26 -18.64 5.58
CA THR A 170 -18.69 -19.90 6.23
C THR A 170 -18.60 -19.88 7.76
N SER A 171 -17.98 -18.86 8.38
CA SER A 171 -17.99 -18.67 9.83
C SER A 171 -19.34 -18.17 10.36
N ASN A 172 -20.19 -17.58 9.51
CA ASN A 172 -21.51 -17.04 9.83
C ASN A 172 -21.52 -16.01 10.99
N TYR A 173 -20.43 -15.26 11.15
CA TYR A 173 -20.34 -14.23 12.17
C TYR A 173 -19.55 -13.03 11.69
N VAL A 174 -20.13 -11.83 11.87
CA VAL A 174 -19.39 -10.58 11.77
C VAL A 174 -19.94 -9.56 12.75
N LYS A 175 -19.07 -8.75 13.33
CA LYS A 175 -19.43 -7.55 14.08
C LYS A 175 -18.83 -6.35 13.39
N LEU A 176 -19.69 -5.46 12.89
CA LEU A 176 -19.30 -4.28 12.13
C LEU A 176 -19.66 -3.03 12.93
N MET A 177 -18.70 -2.10 13.05
CA MET A 177 -19.04 -0.70 13.26
C MET A 177 -19.44 -0.11 11.91
N ARG A 178 -20.61 0.54 11.86
CA ARG A 178 -21.10 1.23 10.67
C ARG A 178 -20.93 2.72 10.90
N LEU A 179 -20.36 3.43 9.93
CA LEU A 179 -20.12 4.88 10.02
C LEU A 179 -20.89 5.62 8.92
N PHE A 180 -21.30 6.87 9.20
CA PHE A 180 -22.07 7.71 8.28
C PHE A 180 -21.65 9.17 8.36
N VAL A 181 -21.80 9.86 7.23
CA VAL A 181 -21.86 11.32 7.18
C VAL A 181 -23.26 11.76 7.57
N GLY A 182 -23.41 12.42 8.71
CA GLY A 182 -24.73 12.82 9.23
C GLY A 182 -25.59 11.66 9.72
N GLU A 183 -26.91 11.88 9.75
CA GLU A 183 -27.89 10.86 10.13
C GLU A 183 -27.96 9.74 9.07
N PRO A 184 -28.03 8.46 9.47
CA PRO A 184 -27.89 7.36 8.54
C PRO A 184 -29.12 7.19 7.62
N VAL A 185 -28.86 7.11 6.31
CA VAL A 185 -29.85 6.70 5.30
C VAL A 185 -29.50 5.30 4.81
N TRP A 186 -30.34 4.32 5.16
CA TRP A 186 -30.08 2.89 4.89
C TRP A 186 -30.66 2.39 3.57
N THR A 187 -31.24 3.27 2.76
CA THR A 187 -32.02 2.85 1.59
C THR A 187 -31.10 2.22 0.54
N ALA A 188 -31.26 0.91 0.35
CA ALA A 188 -30.67 0.17 -0.75
C ALA A 188 -31.57 0.27 -1.99
N TYR A 189 -30.95 0.56 -3.14
CA TYR A 189 -31.63 0.56 -4.42
C TYR A 189 -31.12 -0.61 -5.25
N ASN A 190 -31.93 -1.67 -5.34
CA ASN A 190 -31.56 -2.88 -6.07
C ASN A 190 -31.36 -2.56 -7.56
N ARG A 191 -30.34 -3.18 -8.17
CA ARG A 191 -30.06 -3.06 -9.60
C ARG A 191 -31.29 -3.46 -10.44
N PRO A 192 -31.65 -2.74 -11.53
CA PRO A 192 -30.94 -1.63 -12.19
C PRO A 192 -31.25 -0.23 -11.61
N GLN A 193 -30.23 0.64 -11.61
CA GLN A 193 -30.27 2.02 -11.07
C GLN A 193 -29.42 3.00 -11.89
N GLU A 194 -29.23 2.78 -13.20
CA GLU A 194 -28.39 3.65 -14.04
C GLU A 194 -28.88 5.11 -14.09
N ASP A 195 -30.17 5.35 -13.82
CA ASP A 195 -30.72 6.70 -13.79
C ASP A 195 -30.54 7.44 -12.47
N HIS A 196 -30.16 6.73 -11.40
CA HIS A 196 -30.00 7.30 -10.07
C HIS A 196 -28.88 8.35 -10.06
N PRO A 197 -29.07 9.53 -9.42
CA PRO A 197 -28.05 10.59 -9.42
C PRO A 197 -26.67 10.14 -8.94
N ALA A 198 -26.60 9.41 -7.81
CA ALA A 198 -25.34 8.88 -7.30
C ALA A 198 -24.64 7.90 -8.27
N ARG A 199 -25.42 7.09 -9.02
CA ARG A 199 -24.86 6.18 -10.03
C ARG A 199 -24.28 6.95 -11.22
N LYS A 200 -24.99 7.97 -11.70
CA LYS A 200 -24.51 8.85 -12.78
C LYS A 200 -23.23 9.59 -12.36
N GLU A 201 -23.18 10.07 -11.13
CA GLU A 201 -21.99 10.73 -10.57
C GLU A 201 -20.82 9.77 -10.42
N TYR A 202 -21.04 8.57 -9.89
CA TYR A 202 -20.04 7.52 -9.80
C TYR A 202 -19.41 7.19 -11.16
N ILE A 203 -20.24 6.94 -12.18
CA ILE A 203 -19.77 6.64 -13.54
C ILE A 203 -19.03 7.81 -14.16
N LYS A 204 -19.49 9.04 -13.90
CA LYS A 204 -18.77 10.25 -14.33
C LYS A 204 -17.41 10.38 -13.64
N GLY A 205 -17.29 9.99 -12.37
CA GLY A 205 -16.04 9.97 -11.63
C GLY A 205 -15.02 9.00 -12.26
N LEU A 206 -15.47 7.76 -12.53
CA LEU A 206 -14.64 6.75 -13.19
C LEU A 206 -14.17 7.17 -14.60
N THR A 207 -15.07 7.78 -15.39
CA THR A 207 -14.76 8.20 -16.77
C THR A 207 -14.09 9.57 -16.87
N GLY A 208 -14.11 10.36 -15.79
CA GLY A 208 -13.81 11.79 -15.79
C GLY A 208 -12.52 12.20 -15.10
N GLN A 209 -11.90 11.35 -14.29
CA GLN A 209 -10.59 11.63 -13.68
C GLN A 209 -9.82 10.33 -13.41
N ALA A 210 -8.78 10.09 -14.22
CA ALA A 210 -7.59 9.45 -13.67
C ALA A 210 -7.06 10.36 -12.55
N GLY A 211 -7.13 9.91 -11.31
CA GLY A 211 -6.51 10.61 -10.17
C GLY A 211 -7.47 11.28 -9.20
N VAL A 212 -8.26 10.49 -8.46
CA VAL A 212 -8.29 10.72 -7.02
C VAL A 212 -7.07 9.98 -6.48
N PRO A 213 -5.99 10.66 -6.09
CA PRO A 213 -4.82 9.97 -5.58
C PRO A 213 -5.21 9.19 -4.32
N ASP A 214 -4.98 7.89 -4.33
CA ASP A 214 -4.83 7.16 -3.07
C ASP A 214 -3.70 7.86 -2.28
N PRO A 215 -3.88 8.25 -1.00
CA PRO A 215 -2.77 8.73 -0.18
C PRO A 215 -1.64 7.69 0.01
N ARG A 216 -1.81 6.47 -0.51
CA ARG A 216 -0.83 5.39 -0.61
C ARG A 216 -0.30 5.15 -2.03
N GLU A 217 -0.66 6.01 -3.01
CA GLU A 217 -0.10 5.93 -4.37
C GLU A 217 1.41 5.75 -4.30
N GLU A 218 1.86 4.65 -4.93
CA GLU A 218 3.24 4.31 -5.22
C GLU A 218 4.01 5.58 -5.65
N VAL A 219 4.88 6.09 -4.78
CA VAL A 219 6.00 6.92 -5.22
C VAL A 219 7.24 6.36 -4.59
N ILE A 220 7.73 5.34 -5.29
CA ILE A 220 9.15 5.16 -5.48
C ILE A 220 9.39 5.47 -6.95
N GLN A 221 9.66 6.72 -7.25
CA GLN A 221 10.21 7.08 -8.56
C GLN A 221 11.73 6.99 -8.44
N ALA A 222 12.36 6.22 -9.32
CA ALA A 222 13.80 6.06 -9.36
C ALA A 222 14.34 6.43 -10.74
N TRP A 223 15.44 7.18 -10.78
CA TRP A 223 16.07 7.60 -12.04
C TRP A 223 17.60 7.72 -11.87
N TYR A 224 18.31 7.62 -12.98
CA TYR A 224 19.75 7.89 -13.02
C TYR A 224 19.99 9.39 -12.90
N MET A 225 20.94 9.78 -12.05
CA MET A 225 21.38 11.18 -11.95
C MET A 225 22.15 11.59 -13.21
N ASP A 226 22.06 12.88 -13.58
CA ASP A 226 23.00 13.50 -14.50
C ASP A 226 24.33 13.84 -13.79
N ASP A 227 25.38 14.16 -14.57
CA ASP A 227 26.71 14.46 -14.05
C ASP A 227 26.87 15.93 -13.58
N SER A 228 25.79 16.62 -13.21
CA SER A 228 25.82 18.04 -12.82
C SER A 228 26.09 18.27 -11.33
N ASP A 229 26.76 19.37 -11.00
CA ASP A 229 27.06 19.81 -9.62
C ASP A 229 25.97 20.78 -9.05
N GLU A 230 24.74 20.77 -9.59
CA GLU A 230 23.65 21.68 -9.16
C GLU A 230 23.00 21.27 -7.81
N ASP A 231 22.05 22.07 -7.29
CA ASP A 231 21.42 21.88 -5.96
C ASP A 231 20.84 20.46 -5.81
N GLN A 232 21.46 19.68 -4.92
CA GLN A 232 21.21 18.26 -4.75
C GLN A 232 19.81 17.93 -4.24
N ARG A 233 19.01 18.92 -3.83
CA ARG A 233 17.60 18.77 -3.42
C ARG A 233 16.64 18.77 -4.61
N LEU A 234 17.12 19.07 -5.81
CA LEU A 234 16.30 19.06 -7.01
C LEU A 234 16.15 17.63 -7.58
N PRO A 235 15.05 17.35 -8.30
CA PRO A 235 14.91 16.12 -9.07
C PRO A 235 15.87 16.16 -10.27
N HIS A 236 17.11 15.67 -10.13
CA HIS A 236 18.06 15.60 -11.26
C HIS A 236 17.56 14.60 -12.32
N HIS A 237 16.79 15.06 -13.32
CA HIS A 237 16.23 14.23 -14.40
C HIS A 237 16.33 14.92 -15.77
N LYS A 238 16.26 14.18 -16.88
CA LYS A 238 16.20 14.75 -18.24
C LYS A 238 14.82 15.39 -18.55
N ASP A 239 14.84 16.49 -19.30
CA ASP A 239 13.71 17.38 -19.61
C ASP A 239 12.70 16.80 -20.65
N PRO A 240 11.37 17.10 -20.55
CA PRO A 240 10.79 18.14 -19.71
C PRO A 240 9.84 17.70 -18.60
N LYS A 241 9.82 18.51 -17.52
CA LYS A 241 8.58 18.92 -16.83
C LYS A 241 8.80 20.01 -15.76
N GLU A 242 7.83 20.93 -15.69
CA GLU A 242 7.73 22.15 -14.86
C GLU A 242 6.84 22.01 -13.59
N PHE A 243 7.03 22.89 -12.60
CA PHE A 243 6.55 22.87 -11.19
C PHE A 243 5.85 24.19 -10.72
N VAL A 244 5.12 24.18 -9.58
CA VAL A 244 4.74 25.37 -8.74
C VAL A 244 4.63 25.02 -7.21
N SER A 245 4.88 26.01 -6.31
CA SER A 245 5.44 25.96 -4.94
C SER A 245 4.50 25.84 -3.71
N LEU A 246 5.09 25.52 -2.55
CA LEU A 246 4.47 25.57 -1.21
C LEU A 246 5.35 26.35 -0.20
N ASP A 247 5.40 27.68 -0.34
CA ASP A 247 5.98 28.56 0.68
C ASP A 247 5.11 28.53 1.95
N GLN A 248 5.28 27.57 2.89
CA GLN A 248 4.80 27.76 4.28
C GLN A 248 5.20 26.77 5.40
N LEU A 249 6.15 25.85 5.27
CA LEU A 249 6.45 24.93 6.39
C LEU A 249 7.96 24.78 6.66
N SER A 250 8.52 25.68 7.49
CA SER A 250 9.82 25.42 8.12
C SER A 250 9.85 25.91 9.58
N GLU A 251 9.69 24.99 10.53
CA GLU A 251 10.35 25.13 11.83
C GLU A 251 11.72 24.45 11.71
N LYS A 252 12.78 25.26 11.60
CA LYS A 252 14.15 24.78 11.48
C LYS A 252 14.59 24.17 12.81
N LEU A 253 14.92 22.88 12.81
CA LEU A 253 15.71 22.28 13.89
C LEU A 253 17.03 23.07 14.07
N PRO A 254 17.53 23.28 15.30
CA PRO A 254 18.88 23.80 15.49
C PRO A 254 19.91 22.85 14.84
N ASN A 255 20.90 23.43 14.15
CA ASN A 255 21.93 22.75 13.34
C ASN A 255 21.40 21.98 12.12
N TYR A 256 20.30 22.45 11.53
CA TYR A 256 19.68 21.90 10.32
C TYR A 256 20.68 21.62 9.18
N GLU A 257 21.48 22.62 8.79
CA GLU A 257 22.40 22.48 7.65
C GLU A 257 23.53 21.49 7.91
N GLU A 258 24.06 21.45 9.14
CA GLU A 258 25.11 20.51 9.53
C GLU A 258 24.59 19.07 9.56
N LYS A 259 23.34 18.86 10.02
CA LYS A 259 22.70 17.54 10.03
C LYS A 259 22.40 17.04 8.62
N ILE A 260 21.89 17.89 7.72
CA ILE A 260 21.67 17.50 6.31
C ILE A 260 22.97 17.09 5.66
N LYS A 261 24.05 17.84 5.90
CA LYS A 261 25.37 17.51 5.36
C LYS A 261 25.83 16.11 5.81
N ASN A 262 25.64 15.78 7.08
CA ASN A 262 26.00 14.46 7.61
C ASN A 262 25.17 13.30 7.03
N PHE A 263 23.88 13.53 6.69
CA PHE A 263 23.05 12.50 6.05
C PHE A 263 23.34 12.34 4.55
N PHE A 264 23.85 13.39 3.91
CA PHE A 264 24.20 13.38 2.49
C PHE A 264 25.59 12.79 2.21
N GLU A 265 26.42 12.63 3.24
CA GLU A 265 27.67 11.88 3.12
C GLU A 265 27.37 10.41 2.85
N GLU A 266 27.99 9.84 1.81
CA GLU A 266 27.83 8.43 1.44
C GLU A 266 28.32 7.53 2.58
N HIS A 267 27.44 6.67 3.08
CA HIS A 267 27.69 5.80 4.22
C HIS A 267 27.02 4.45 4.05
N LEU A 268 27.39 3.51 4.92
CA LEU A 268 26.72 2.21 5.05
C LEU A 268 26.36 1.92 6.49
N HIS A 269 25.46 0.95 6.68
CA HIS A 269 25.14 0.35 7.96
C HIS A 269 25.53 -1.13 7.97
N THR A 270 25.86 -1.65 9.15
CA THR A 270 26.17 -3.08 9.33
C THR A 270 24.94 -3.97 9.35
N ASP A 271 23.77 -3.38 9.59
CA ASP A 271 22.46 -4.00 9.51
C ASP A 271 21.63 -3.34 8.40
N GLU A 272 20.46 -3.91 8.10
CA GLU A 272 19.53 -3.33 7.13
C GLU A 272 19.00 -1.98 7.63
N GLU A 273 18.93 -1.01 6.74
CA GLU A 273 18.22 0.24 7.01
C GLU A 273 16.82 0.18 6.44
N ILE A 274 15.83 0.12 7.34
CA ILE A 274 14.41 0.05 6.98
C ILE A 274 13.72 1.33 7.44
N ARG A 275 13.13 2.05 6.49
CA ARG A 275 12.40 3.31 6.74
C ARG A 275 11.00 3.23 6.15
N TYR A 276 9.99 3.51 6.97
CA TYR A 276 8.62 3.76 6.53
C TYR A 276 8.30 5.25 6.68
N CYS A 277 8.05 5.94 5.58
CA CYS A 277 7.79 7.37 5.57
C CYS A 277 6.35 7.65 6.02
N VAL A 278 6.19 8.31 7.18
CA VAL A 278 4.87 8.63 7.77
C VAL A 278 4.40 10.04 7.43
N ALA A 279 5.31 10.93 7.01
CA ALA A 279 4.99 12.25 6.47
C ALA A 279 6.19 12.84 5.69
N GLY A 280 5.93 13.78 4.77
CA GLY A 280 6.98 14.42 3.98
C GLY A 280 7.63 13.50 2.94
N SER A 281 8.82 13.86 2.49
CA SER A 281 9.52 13.18 1.39
C SER A 281 11.02 13.47 1.36
N GLY A 282 11.77 12.64 0.62
CA GLY A 282 13.21 12.80 0.42
C GLY A 282 13.79 11.76 -0.54
N TYR A 283 15.07 11.92 -0.85
CA TYR A 283 15.81 11.08 -1.79
C TYR A 283 16.82 10.20 -1.06
N PHE A 284 16.81 8.91 -1.37
CA PHE A 284 17.89 7.99 -1.08
C PHE A 284 18.68 7.76 -2.37
N ASP A 285 19.97 8.10 -2.38
CA ASP A 285 20.84 7.79 -3.51
C ASP A 285 21.65 6.53 -3.18
N VAL A 286 21.64 5.56 -4.08
CA VAL A 286 22.41 4.30 -4.01
C VAL A 286 23.27 4.14 -5.25
N ARG A 287 24.24 3.23 -5.20
CA ARG A 287 25.08 2.88 -6.35
C ARG A 287 24.60 1.58 -7.01
N ASP A 288 24.65 1.53 -8.34
CA ASP A 288 24.57 0.27 -9.10
C ASP A 288 25.92 -0.47 -9.11
N HIS A 289 26.00 -1.62 -9.80
CA HIS A 289 27.23 -2.42 -9.90
C HIS A 289 28.38 -1.74 -10.65
N ASN A 290 28.10 -0.70 -11.45
CA ASN A 290 29.09 0.12 -12.15
C ASN A 290 29.44 1.39 -11.38
N GLU A 291 29.06 1.48 -10.10
CA GLU A 291 29.19 2.68 -9.29
C GLU A 291 28.45 3.89 -9.88
N LYS A 292 27.34 3.70 -10.61
CA LYS A 292 26.47 4.82 -11.05
C LYS A 292 25.43 5.13 -9.99
N TRP A 293 25.13 6.42 -9.81
CA TRP A 293 24.11 6.86 -8.87
C TRP A 293 22.70 6.57 -9.39
N ILE A 294 21.88 6.00 -8.52
CA ILE A 294 20.45 5.85 -8.67
C ILE A 294 19.80 6.60 -7.52
N ARG A 295 18.98 7.60 -7.88
CA ARG A 295 18.20 8.37 -6.92
C ARG A 295 16.83 7.72 -6.76
N ILE A 296 16.42 7.50 -5.52
CA ILE A 296 15.16 6.87 -5.13
C ILE A 296 14.36 7.91 -4.33
N TRP A 297 13.26 8.41 -4.88
CA TRP A 297 12.37 9.32 -4.17
C TRP A 297 11.41 8.54 -3.28
N VAL A 298 11.35 8.88 -2.00
CA VAL A 298 10.46 8.25 -1.00
C VAL A 298 9.59 9.33 -0.38
N LYS A 299 8.26 9.22 -0.56
CA LYS A 299 7.26 10.11 0.07
C LYS A 299 6.44 9.39 1.14
N LYS A 300 5.57 10.11 1.86
CA LYS A 300 4.59 9.55 2.79
C LYS A 300 3.91 8.30 2.23
N GLY A 301 3.89 7.22 3.00
CA GLY A 301 3.40 5.90 2.61
C GLY A 301 4.47 4.98 1.99
N GLY A 302 5.60 5.54 1.55
CA GLY A 302 6.72 4.79 0.98
C GLY A 302 7.55 4.06 2.03
N MET A 303 7.99 2.85 1.70
CA MET A 303 8.95 2.07 2.49
C MET A 303 10.21 1.83 1.67
N ILE A 304 11.38 2.03 2.28
CA ILE A 304 12.67 1.67 1.70
C ILE A 304 13.42 0.72 2.63
N VAL A 305 14.03 -0.31 2.02
CA VAL A 305 14.90 -1.28 2.68
C VAL A 305 16.24 -1.23 1.96
N LEU A 306 17.27 -0.80 2.68
CA LEU A 306 18.65 -0.82 2.19
C LEU A 306 19.37 -1.99 2.84
N PRO A 307 19.87 -2.97 2.06
CA PRO A 307 20.59 -4.10 2.61
C PRO A 307 21.81 -3.68 3.43
N ALA A 308 22.13 -4.46 4.46
CA ALA A 308 23.36 -4.31 5.22
C ALA A 308 24.58 -4.22 4.28
N GLY A 309 25.45 -3.22 4.49
CA GLY A 309 26.63 -2.99 3.65
C GLY A 309 26.40 -2.26 2.32
N CYS A 310 25.16 -1.83 2.03
CA CYS A 310 24.88 -0.96 0.89
C CYS A 310 25.35 0.47 1.18
N TYR A 311 26.22 1.03 0.32
CA TYR A 311 26.50 2.46 0.37
C TYR A 311 25.33 3.24 -0.18
N HIS A 312 24.94 4.25 0.57
CA HIS A 312 23.86 5.15 0.21
C HIS A 312 24.07 6.52 0.87
N ARG A 313 23.27 7.49 0.44
CA ARG A 313 23.14 8.78 1.10
C ARG A 313 21.68 9.22 1.08
N PHE A 314 21.34 10.11 1.98
CA PHE A 314 19.99 10.66 2.07
C PHE A 314 20.01 12.18 1.99
N THR A 315 19.08 12.77 1.24
CA THR A 315 18.78 14.19 1.29
C THR A 315 17.28 14.43 1.31
N LEU A 316 16.85 15.54 1.90
CA LEU A 316 15.49 16.02 1.73
C LEU A 316 15.30 16.52 0.30
N ASP A 317 14.07 16.46 -0.19
CA ASP A 317 13.69 17.15 -1.42
C ASP A 317 13.37 18.64 -1.14
N THR A 318 12.76 19.31 -2.11
CA THR A 318 12.43 20.74 -2.03
C THR A 318 11.49 21.07 -0.87
N ASP A 319 10.71 20.11 -0.37
CA ASP A 319 9.77 20.32 0.72
C ASP A 319 10.48 20.37 2.09
N ASN A 320 11.77 20.00 2.15
CA ASN A 320 12.63 20.11 3.33
C ASN A 320 12.04 19.45 4.59
N TYR A 321 11.19 18.45 4.41
CA TYR A 321 10.52 17.77 5.51
C TYR A 321 10.35 16.28 5.20
N ILE A 322 10.84 15.44 6.09
CA ILE A 322 10.50 14.02 6.13
C ILE A 322 10.33 13.58 7.59
N LYS A 323 9.36 12.72 7.82
CA LYS A 323 9.19 11.98 9.07
C LYS A 323 9.09 10.51 8.70
N ALA A 324 10.03 9.72 9.18
CA ALA A 324 10.07 8.28 8.91
C ALA A 324 10.15 7.48 10.22
N MET A 325 9.38 6.40 10.28
CA MET A 325 9.54 5.35 11.28
C MET A 325 10.74 4.48 10.88
N ARG A 326 11.64 4.22 11.84
CA ARG A 326 12.76 3.29 11.67
C ARG A 326 12.35 1.91 12.17
N LEU A 327 12.58 0.88 11.37
CA LEU A 327 12.34 -0.50 11.75
C LEU A 327 13.70 -1.20 11.90
N PHE A 328 13.85 -2.01 12.94
CA PHE A 328 15.09 -2.72 13.24
C PHE A 328 14.79 -4.21 13.44
N VAL A 329 15.72 -5.05 12.99
CA VAL A 329 15.72 -6.47 13.34
C VAL A 329 16.54 -6.62 14.63
N GLY A 330 15.86 -6.72 15.76
CA GLY A 330 16.50 -6.83 17.08
C GLY A 330 16.78 -5.47 17.73
N ASP A 331 17.87 -5.38 18.50
CA ASP A 331 18.26 -4.14 19.17
C ASP A 331 18.63 -3.06 18.15
N PRO A 332 18.27 -1.79 18.40
CA PRO A 332 18.48 -0.74 17.42
C PRO A 332 19.98 -0.44 17.25
N VAL A 333 20.51 -0.80 16.08
CA VAL A 333 21.86 -0.44 15.62
C VAL A 333 21.71 0.51 14.44
N TRP A 334 22.30 1.71 14.54
CA TRP A 334 22.16 2.74 13.49
C TRP A 334 23.46 3.51 13.23
N THR A 335 24.61 2.98 13.65
CA THR A 335 25.90 3.65 13.45
C THR A 335 26.20 3.72 11.95
N PRO A 336 26.30 4.93 11.35
CA PRO A 336 26.72 5.07 9.97
C PRO A 336 28.24 4.96 9.86
N PHE A 337 28.71 4.32 8.78
CA PHE A 337 30.12 4.25 8.42
C PHE A 337 30.34 4.94 7.08
N ASN A 338 30.82 6.19 7.12
CA ASN A 338 31.04 6.99 5.91
C ASN A 338 32.13 6.37 5.05
N ARG A 339 31.96 6.32 3.73
CA ARG A 339 32.97 5.73 2.83
C ARG A 339 34.36 6.37 3.05
N PRO A 340 35.47 5.60 3.04
CA PRO A 340 35.60 4.17 2.72
C PRO A 340 35.64 3.25 3.95
N HIS A 341 34.71 2.30 4.03
CA HIS A 341 34.67 1.19 4.99
C HIS A 341 34.46 -0.18 4.30
N ASP A 342 35.11 -0.39 3.15
CA ASP A 342 34.99 -1.63 2.36
C ASP A 342 35.49 -2.89 3.07
N HIS A 343 36.24 -2.72 4.16
CA HIS A 343 36.75 -3.82 4.97
C HIS A 343 35.68 -4.46 5.86
N LEU A 344 34.55 -3.78 6.12
CA LEU A 344 33.51 -4.26 7.03
C LEU A 344 32.85 -5.55 6.51
N PRO A 345 32.57 -6.53 7.40
CA PRO A 345 31.92 -7.79 7.00
C PRO A 345 30.61 -7.59 6.25
N ALA A 346 29.77 -6.66 6.69
CA ALA A 346 28.51 -6.34 6.02
C ALA A 346 28.72 -5.87 4.57
N ARG A 347 29.71 -5.00 4.32
CA ARG A 347 30.05 -4.53 2.97
C ARG A 347 30.58 -5.67 2.09
N LYS A 348 31.45 -6.52 2.61
CA LYS A 348 31.94 -7.70 1.88
C LYS A 348 30.80 -8.65 1.53
N GLY A 349 29.89 -8.89 2.47
CA GLY A 349 28.68 -9.67 2.25
C GLY A 349 27.77 -9.05 1.18
N TYR A 350 27.57 -7.74 1.21
CA TYR A 350 26.82 -7.02 0.19
C TYR A 350 27.42 -7.19 -1.21
N VAL A 351 28.72 -6.96 -1.35
CA VAL A 351 29.44 -7.10 -2.64
C VAL A 351 29.31 -8.53 -3.17
N GLN A 352 29.52 -9.53 -2.32
CA GLN A 352 29.43 -10.93 -2.71
C GLN A 352 28.01 -11.34 -3.12
N ASN A 353 26.99 -10.91 -2.37
CA ASN A 353 25.62 -11.37 -2.55
C ASN A 353 24.86 -10.61 -3.64
N PHE A 354 25.18 -9.33 -3.85
CA PHE A 354 24.40 -8.46 -4.74
C PHE A 354 25.19 -7.96 -5.94
N LEU A 355 26.50 -7.70 -5.83
CA LEU A 355 27.29 -7.15 -6.94
C LEU A 355 28.01 -8.22 -7.76
N GLN A 356 28.50 -9.30 -7.13
CA GLN A 356 29.25 -10.36 -7.82
C GLN A 356 28.35 -11.46 -8.41
N LYS A 357 27.11 -11.62 -7.91
CA LYS A 357 26.15 -12.58 -8.48
C LYS A 357 25.70 -12.20 -9.90
N GLU A 358 25.68 -10.91 -10.26
CA GLU A 358 25.34 -10.47 -11.63
C GLU A 358 26.49 -10.63 -12.64
N ALA A 359 27.75 -10.75 -12.20
CA ALA A 359 28.90 -10.87 -13.10
C ALA A 359 29.18 -12.32 -13.60
N GLY A 360 28.45 -13.32 -13.08
CA GLY A 360 28.68 -14.73 -13.37
C GLY A 360 28.04 -15.26 -14.67
N ASP A 361 27.08 -14.54 -15.25
CA ASP A 361 26.43 -14.92 -16.51
C ASP A 361 27.14 -14.23 -17.70
N SER A 362 28.34 -14.71 -18.02
CA SER A 362 28.91 -14.54 -19.36
C SER A 362 28.74 -15.83 -20.16
N PRO A 363 28.38 -15.76 -21.46
CA PRO A 363 28.08 -16.94 -22.26
C PRO A 363 29.34 -17.79 -22.42
N ILE A 364 29.29 -19.03 -21.92
CA ILE A 364 30.28 -20.04 -22.30
C ILE A 364 30.13 -20.24 -23.81
N ASN A 365 31.19 -19.87 -24.54
CA ASN A 365 31.38 -20.12 -25.95
C ASN A 365 31.02 -21.57 -26.30
N ALA A 366 30.02 -21.75 -27.17
CA ALA A 366 29.90 -22.96 -27.97
C ALA A 366 30.93 -22.89 -29.11
N ALA A 367 32.13 -23.44 -28.86
CA ALA A 367 33.05 -23.85 -29.91
C ALA A 367 34.07 -24.88 -29.39
N ALA A 368 34.10 -26.02 -30.11
CA ALA A 368 34.98 -27.19 -30.01
C ALA A 368 34.58 -28.29 -29.01
#